data_AF-W1Y453-F1
#
_entry.id   AF-W1Y453-F1
#
_cell.length_a   1.000
_cell.length_b   1.000
_cell.length_c   1.000
_cell.angle_alpha   90.00
_cell.angle_beta   90.00
_cell.angle_gamma   90.00
#
_symmetry.space_group_name_H-M   'P 1'
#
loop_
_entity.id
_entity.type
_entity.pdbx_description
1 polymer ?
#
loop_
_entity_poly.entity_id
_entity_poly.type
_entity_poly.pdbx_seq_one_letter_code
_entity_poly.pdbx_strand_id
1 'polypeptide(L)'
;IYGCDDCQLICPWNRYSQLTTEDDFSPRKPLHAPELIELFAWSEEKFLKVTEGSAIRRIGHLRWLRNIAVALGNAPWDETVLPGTIMRHA
;
A
#
# COMPACT_ATOMS: atom_id res chain seq x y z
N ILE A 1 -1.40 -2.91 -2.81
CA ILE A 1 0.00 -3.33 -2.46
C ILE A 1 0.10 -4.13 -1.15
N TYR A 2 -0.94 -4.19 -0.33
CA TYR A 2 -1.02 -5.00 0.89
C TYR A 2 -2.46 -5.45 1.08
N GLY A 3 -2.68 -6.72 1.43
CA GLY A 3 -4.03 -7.31 1.47
C GLY A 3 -4.63 -7.57 0.08
N CYS A 4 -5.78 -8.24 0.06
CA CYS A 4 -6.62 -8.46 -1.11
C CYS A 4 -8.06 -8.64 -0.62
N ASP A 5 -8.98 -7.85 -1.19
CA ASP A 5 -10.39 -7.86 -0.83
C ASP A 5 -11.28 -8.45 -1.93
N ASP A 6 -10.71 -9.07 -2.97
CA ASP A 6 -11.44 -9.61 -4.13
C ASP A 6 -12.53 -10.61 -3.70
N CYS A 7 -12.24 -11.44 -2.70
CA CYS A 7 -13.21 -12.38 -2.15
C CYS A 7 -14.38 -11.68 -1.43
N GLN A 8 -14.15 -10.51 -0.82
CA GLN A 8 -15.20 -9.70 -0.21
C GLN A 8 -16.01 -8.95 -1.26
N LEU A 9 -15.36 -8.47 -2.34
CA LEU A 9 -16.02 -7.75 -3.43
C LEU A 9 -16.99 -8.64 -4.21
N ILE A 10 -16.64 -9.91 -4.43
CA ILE A 10 -17.52 -10.87 -5.13
C ILE A 10 -18.57 -11.52 -4.22
N CYS A 11 -18.47 -11.34 -2.91
CA CYS A 11 -19.36 -11.99 -1.96
C CYS A 11 -20.80 -11.45 -2.07
N PRO A 12 -21.81 -12.30 -2.33
CA PRO A 12 -23.20 -11.87 -2.49
C PRO A 12 -23.81 -11.30 -1.20
N TRP A 13 -23.21 -11.62 -0.05
CA TRP A 13 -23.65 -11.14 1.26
C TRP A 13 -23.06 -9.79 1.65
N ASN A 14 -21.87 -9.45 1.14
CA ASN A 14 -21.16 -8.24 1.56
C ASN A 14 -21.88 -6.95 1.14
N ARG A 15 -22.71 -7.00 0.09
CA ARG A 15 -23.57 -5.89 -0.35
C ARG A 15 -24.61 -5.45 0.69
N TYR A 16 -24.90 -6.29 1.68
CA TYR A 16 -25.83 -5.97 2.78
C TYR A 16 -25.11 -5.42 4.01
N SER A 17 -23.76 -5.43 4.02
CA SER A 17 -22.98 -4.87 5.11
C SER A 17 -23.18 -3.35 5.21
N GLN A 18 -23.12 -2.84 6.45
CA GLN A 18 -23.15 -1.41 6.72
C GLN A 18 -21.75 -0.94 7.06
N LEU A 19 -21.41 0.27 6.63
CA LEU A 19 -20.18 0.92 7.07
C LEU A 19 -20.25 1.17 8.57
N THR A 20 -19.14 0.93 9.25
CA THR A 20 -18.99 1.23 10.66
C THR A 20 -18.97 2.74 10.91
N THR A 21 -19.43 3.16 12.09
CA THR A 21 -19.33 4.53 12.59
C THR A 21 -18.12 4.74 13.50
N GLU A 22 -17.32 3.69 13.73
CA GLU A 22 -16.10 3.77 14.55
C GLU A 22 -14.98 4.46 13.76
N ASP A 23 -14.60 5.66 14.19
CA ASP A 23 -13.60 6.49 13.51
C ASP A 23 -12.23 5.81 13.37
N ASP A 24 -11.86 4.95 14.32
CA ASP A 24 -10.59 4.21 14.34
C ASP A 24 -10.40 3.29 13.12
N PHE A 25 -11.48 2.91 12.43
CA PHE A 25 -11.43 2.10 11.20
C PHE A 25 -11.33 2.94 9.92
N SER A 26 -11.33 4.26 10.01
CA SER A 26 -11.14 5.13 8.85
C SER A 26 -9.73 5.00 8.25
N PRO A 27 -9.60 5.07 6.92
CA PRO A 27 -8.29 5.06 6.27
C PRO A 27 -7.38 6.18 6.79
N ARG A 28 -6.13 5.83 7.10
CA ARG A 28 -5.12 6.82 7.51
C ARG A 28 -4.73 7.67 6.31
N LYS A 29 -4.72 9.00 6.46
CA LYS A 29 -4.42 9.95 5.38
C LYS A 29 -3.18 9.59 4.53
N PRO A 30 -2.01 9.22 5.10
CA PRO A 30 -0.82 8.89 4.31
C PRO A 30 -0.95 7.60 3.47
N LEU A 31 -1.98 6.80 3.70
CA LEU A 31 -2.26 5.53 3.03
C LEU A 31 -3.54 5.58 2.20
N HIS A 32 -4.20 6.74 2.13
CA HIS A 32 -5.43 6.93 1.38
C HIS A 32 -5.13 7.39 -0.05
N ALA A 33 -4.95 6.41 -0.94
CA ALA A 33 -4.63 6.59 -2.36
C ALA A 33 -3.38 7.46 -2.67
N PRO A 34 -2.21 7.18 -2.06
CA PRO A 34 -0.95 7.85 -2.41
C PRO A 34 -0.37 7.32 -3.73
N GLU A 35 0.48 8.13 -4.37
CA GLU A 35 1.26 7.71 -5.53
C GLU A 35 2.26 6.60 -5.16
N LEU A 36 2.41 5.60 -6.02
CA LEU A 36 3.29 4.46 -5.76
C LEU A 36 4.76 4.88 -5.64
N ILE A 37 5.19 5.88 -6.43
CA ILE A 37 6.56 6.41 -6.39
C ILE A 37 6.86 7.04 -5.02
N GLU A 38 5.90 7.76 -4.45
CA GLU A 38 6.06 8.36 -3.11
C GLU A 38 6.21 7.28 -2.05
N LEU A 39 5.41 6.23 -2.12
CA LEU A 39 5.49 5.10 -1.20
C LEU A 39 6.80 4.32 -1.34
N PHE A 40 7.32 4.18 -2.56
CA PHE A 40 8.59 3.52 -2.85
C PHE A 40 9.79 4.31 -2.30
N ALA A 41 9.67 5.64 -2.25
CA ALA A 41 10.71 6.53 -1.74
C ALA A 41 10.82 6.54 -0.20
N TRP A 42 9.89 5.92 0.53
CA TRP A 42 9.93 5.91 2.00
C TRP A 42 11.18 5.23 2.55
N SER A 43 11.83 5.88 3.51
CA SER A 43 12.82 5.23 4.37
C SER A 43 12.14 4.20 5.28
N GLU A 44 12.94 3.27 5.82
CA GLU A 44 12.44 2.31 6.81
C GLU A 44 11.88 3.03 8.04
N GLU A 45 12.54 4.09 8.51
CA GLU A 45 12.06 4.92 9.62
C GLU A 45 10.67 5.51 9.35
N LYS A 46 10.47 6.10 8.17
CA LYS A 46 9.17 6.66 7.77
C LYS A 46 8.11 5.56 7.69
N PHE A 47 8.44 4.41 7.10
CA PHE A 47 7.54 3.25 7.06
C PHE A 47 7.14 2.81 8.46
N LEU A 48 8.10 2.63 9.38
CA LEU A 48 7.82 2.22 10.75
C LEU A 48 6.94 3.23 11.48
N LYS A 49 7.21 4.53 11.31
CA LYS A 49 6.45 5.58 11.98
C LYS A 49 5.01 5.67 11.47
N VAL A 50 4.80 5.68 10.15
CA VAL A 50 3.47 5.82 9.55
C VAL A 50 2.60 4.56 9.76
N THR A 51 3.22 3.38 9.76
CA THR A 51 2.50 2.11 9.93
C THR A 51 2.36 1.67 11.40
N GLU A 52 2.79 2.49 12.37
CA GLU A 52 2.65 2.24 13.80
C GLU A 52 1.18 1.94 14.18
N GLY A 53 0.92 0.79 14.81
CA GLY A 53 -0.45 0.34 15.14
C GLY A 53 -1.28 -0.18 13.95
N SER A 54 -0.70 -0.34 12.76
CA SER A 54 -1.35 -0.98 11.60
C SER A 54 -0.82 -2.39 11.37
N ALA A 55 -1.68 -3.30 10.89
CA ALA A 55 -1.27 -4.64 10.47
C ALA A 55 -0.22 -4.63 9.34
N ILE A 56 -0.19 -3.57 8.52
CA ILE A 56 0.80 -3.37 7.45
C ILE A 56 2.22 -3.47 8.00
N ARG A 57 2.49 -2.94 9.19
CA ARG A 57 3.82 -2.92 9.80
C ARG A 57 4.45 -4.33 9.93
N ARG A 58 3.62 -5.36 10.08
CA ARG A 58 4.07 -6.75 10.27
C ARG A 58 4.82 -7.34 9.06
N ILE A 59 4.64 -6.78 7.86
CA ILE A 59 5.33 -7.31 6.66
C ILE A 59 6.79 -6.89 6.60
N GLY A 60 7.16 -5.79 7.27
CA GLY A 60 8.48 -5.19 7.20
C GLY A 60 8.72 -4.36 5.92
N HIS A 61 9.67 -3.42 6.00
CA HIS A 61 9.94 -2.45 4.94
C HIS A 61 10.42 -3.09 3.63
N LEU A 62 11.21 -4.16 3.69
CA LEU A 62 11.69 -4.85 2.48
C LEU A 62 10.54 -5.47 1.66
N ARG A 63 9.56 -6.10 2.31
CA ARG A 63 8.40 -6.67 1.62
C ARG A 63 7.46 -5.59 1.10
N TRP A 64 7.36 -4.48 1.82
CA TRP A 64 6.67 -3.27 1.36
C TRP A 64 7.26 -2.76 0.04
N LEU A 65 8.58 -2.55 -0.02
CA LEU A 65 9.27 -2.12 -1.25
C LEU A 65 9.08 -3.12 -2.39
N ARG A 66 9.25 -4.42 -2.12
CA ARG A 66 9.03 -5.48 -3.12
C ARG A 66 7.63 -5.40 -3.73
N ASN A 67 6.59 -5.27 -2.90
CA ASN A 67 5.21 -5.22 -3.39
C ASN A 67 4.95 -3.97 -4.25
N ILE A 68 5.54 -2.83 -3.89
CA ILE A 68 5.40 -1.60 -4.67
C ILE A 68 6.16 -1.71 -5.99
N ALA A 69 7.36 -2.29 -6.00
CA ALA A 69 8.10 -2.53 -7.24
C ALA A 69 7.31 -3.40 -8.23
N VAL A 70 6.66 -4.47 -7.74
CA VAL A 70 5.75 -5.29 -8.55
C VAL A 70 4.56 -4.47 -9.05
N ALA A 71 3.96 -3.63 -8.21
CA ALA A 71 2.83 -2.79 -8.61
C ALA A 71 3.21 -1.75 -9.67
N LEU A 72 4.39 -1.12 -9.54
CA LEU A 72 4.95 -0.22 -10.55
C LEU A 72 5.21 -0.95 -11.88
N GLY A 73 5.72 -2.19 -11.84
CA GLY A 73 5.92 -3.00 -13.04
C GLY A 73 4.63 -3.47 -13.72
N ASN A 74 3.51 -3.50 -12.99
CA ASN A 74 2.19 -3.82 -13.53
C ASN A 74 1.43 -2.59 -14.06
N ALA A 75 1.92 -1.39 -13.78
CA ALA A 75 1.30 -0.15 -14.26
C ALA A 75 1.65 0.08 -15.74
N PRO A 76 0.85 0.89 -16.47
CA PRO A 76 1.25 1.40 -17.78
C PRO A 76 2.63 2.06 -17.73
N TRP A 77 3.35 1.99 -18.84
CA TRP A 77 4.67 2.61 -18.92
C TRP A 77 4.59 4.12 -18.68
N ASP A 78 5.46 4.61 -17.82
CA ASP A 78 5.61 6.02 -17.49
C ASP A 78 7.10 6.31 -17.23
N GLU A 79 7.63 7.33 -17.91
CA GLU A 79 9.03 7.73 -17.81
C GLU A 79 9.42 8.15 -16.38
N THR A 80 8.47 8.64 -15.59
CA THR A 80 8.68 9.06 -14.20
C THR A 80 8.92 7.91 -13.23
N VAL A 81 8.61 6.66 -13.63
CA VAL A 81 8.75 5.46 -12.78
C VAL A 81 10.18 4.88 -12.82
N LEU A 82 10.93 5.12 -13.91
CA LEU A 82 12.27 4.55 -14.15
C LEU A 82 13.38 5.02 -13.18
N PRO A 83 13.46 6.30 -12.76
CA PRO A 83 14.53 6.75 -11.87
C PRO A 83 14.51 6.09 -10.49
N GLY A 84 13.33 5.68 -10.01
CA GLY A 84 13.15 5.13 -8.67
C GLY A 84 13.58 3.67 -8.51
N THR A 85 13.33 2.84 -9.51
CA THR A 85 13.52 1.37 -9.44
C THR A 85 14.97 0.93 -9.63
N ILE A 86 15.78 1.70 -10.38
CA ILE A 86 17.18 1.37 -10.71
C ILE A 86 18.15 1.63 -9.54
N MET A 87 17.88 2.58 -8.64
CA MET A 87 18.83 2.96 -7.58
C MET A 87 18.87 2.08 -6.32
N ARG A 88 17.92 1.14 -6.11
CA ARG A 88 17.83 0.37 -4.86
C ARG A 88 18.14 -1.13 -4.99
N HIS A 89 18.45 -1.61 -6.19
CA HIS A 89 18.83 -2.99 -6.47
C HIS A 89 20.34 -3.15 -6.78
N ALA A 90 21.15 -2.13 -6.49
CA ALA A 90 22.61 -2.18 -6.55
C ALA A 90 23.20 -2.39 -5.14
#